data_AF-A0A3D4N915-F1
#
_entry.id   AF-A0A3D4N915-F1
#
_cell.length_a   1.000
_cell.length_b   1.000
_cell.length_c   1.000
_cell.angle_alpha   90.00
_cell.angle_beta   90.00
_cell.angle_gamma   90.00
#
_symmetry.space_group_name_H-M   'P 1'
#
loop_
_entity.id
_entity.type
_entity.pdbx_description
1 polymer ?
#
loop_
_entity_poly.entity_id
_entity_poly.type
_entity_poly.pdbx_seq_one_letter_code
_entity_poly.pdbx_strand_id
1 'polypeptide(L)'
;MAGVDIKLDFLQMHVDNFSLYNNTAILDIISNNGTIAAVTGKPELSGRPLSEIQADYEHDIKIIQAGKQTVSEEGDKLHAFAPILIGKTTTPWAIQLNVPLKEITRASSQQALITIILSSGLILIGLIAIWYVSGSLVSKPIRILTKGAELLSVGDAEHTGMNRKETEKIDFRNDEMGAIGRAFTKIITYYKEMTNHAMKIADGDLTIEVEPKGDTDLLGNTFAKMVVSLEGTVNQVSQNALELTAASGQLAIAANQAGQATNQIATTVQQVAKGTTDQTAAVTKTAKAVEQMSQAIEGVAKGAQEQSSSVLKVSNATDQINSAIQQVSGNASAVMSNSAAAAEAARKGSDTVGRTLNGMQSIKAKAGVSADKVQEMGKRSEEIGKIVETIEDIASQTNLLALNAAIEAARAGEHGKGFAVVADEVRKLAERSSLATKEIGGLISGILKTVSEAVKAMEEGSKEVELGVITANQAGTALSEILTAAEAVNKQATLAGEATGRMKIASEELVSAVDSVSAIVEENTASTEEMAANSTEVTQAIERIASVSEENSAAIEQVSASAEEMSAQVEEVTASAQSLADMAKLLQEVVAQFKLTA
;
A
#
# COMPACT_ATOMS: atom_id res chain seq x y z
N MET A 1 60.96 -105.49 -143.90
CA MET A 1 60.58 -104.08 -143.74
C MET A 1 60.44 -103.49 -145.13
N ALA A 2 59.21 -103.19 -145.53
CA ALA A 2 58.90 -102.15 -146.50
C ALA A 2 58.11 -101.12 -145.69
N GLY A 3 58.71 -99.94 -145.48
CA GLY A 3 58.01 -98.84 -144.83
C GLY A 3 56.89 -98.37 -145.75
N VAL A 4 55.69 -98.22 -145.21
CA VAL A 4 54.58 -97.56 -145.90
C VAL A 4 54.68 -96.09 -145.54
N ASP A 5 55.15 -95.26 -146.47
CA ASP A 5 55.05 -93.81 -146.31
C ASP A 5 53.57 -93.41 -146.41
N ILE A 6 52.99 -92.97 -145.30
CA ILE A 6 51.66 -92.37 -145.29
C ILE A 6 51.84 -90.89 -145.58
N LYS A 7 51.28 -90.43 -146.70
CA LYS A 7 51.24 -89.00 -147.02
C LYS A 7 50.41 -88.27 -145.97
N LEU A 8 50.94 -87.17 -145.44
CA LEU A 8 50.24 -86.33 -144.45
C LEU A 8 48.85 -85.88 -144.95
N ASP A 9 48.71 -85.61 -146.26
CA ASP A 9 47.43 -85.25 -146.89
C ASP A 9 46.33 -86.32 -146.69
N PHE A 10 46.69 -87.61 -146.58
CA PHE A 10 45.74 -88.68 -146.32
C PHE A 10 45.16 -88.59 -144.91
N LEU A 11 46.00 -88.26 -143.92
CA LEU A 11 45.57 -88.05 -142.53
C LEU A 11 44.77 -86.75 -142.42
N GLN A 12 45.21 -85.70 -143.11
CA GLN A 12 44.51 -84.41 -143.18
C GLN A 12 43.08 -84.55 -143.72
N MET A 13 42.89 -85.28 -144.83
CA MET A 13 41.56 -85.54 -145.39
C MET A 13 40.63 -86.27 -144.41
N HIS A 14 41.16 -87.17 -143.56
CA HIS A 14 40.35 -87.92 -142.60
C HIS A 14 39.93 -87.07 -141.39
N VAL A 15 40.82 -86.21 -140.88
CA VAL A 15 40.42 -85.26 -139.83
C VAL A 15 39.51 -84.16 -140.35
N ASP A 16 39.59 -83.77 -141.63
CA ASP A 16 38.69 -82.75 -142.21
C ASP A 16 37.26 -83.27 -142.43
N ASN A 17 37.09 -84.58 -142.68
CA ASN A 17 35.77 -85.21 -142.72
C ASN A 17 35.17 -85.48 -141.32
N PHE A 18 35.92 -85.19 -140.26
CA PHE A 18 35.41 -85.35 -138.90
C PHE A 18 34.51 -84.17 -138.52
N SER A 19 33.21 -84.44 -138.37
CA SER A 19 32.22 -83.47 -137.88
C SER A 19 31.55 -83.98 -136.60
N LEU A 20 31.82 -83.32 -135.48
CA LEU A 20 31.16 -83.55 -134.18
C LEU A 20 30.82 -82.20 -133.52
N TYR A 21 29.72 -82.15 -132.77
CA TYR A 21 29.18 -80.92 -132.15
C TYR A 21 29.02 -79.75 -133.15
N ASN A 22 28.31 -79.98 -134.25
CA ASN A 22 28.06 -78.99 -135.32
C ASN A 22 29.35 -78.30 -135.84
N ASN A 23 30.38 -79.09 -136.19
CA ASN A 23 31.67 -78.63 -136.74
C ASN A 23 32.50 -77.71 -135.81
N THR A 24 32.22 -77.69 -134.51
CA THR A 24 33.01 -76.87 -133.57
C THR A 24 34.12 -77.63 -132.86
N ALA A 25 34.07 -78.97 -132.88
CA ALA A 25 35.14 -79.82 -132.37
C ALA A 25 36.29 -79.91 -133.38
N ILE A 26 37.52 -79.75 -132.91
CA ILE A 26 38.74 -79.83 -133.74
C ILE A 26 39.47 -81.13 -133.39
N LEU A 27 39.85 -81.90 -134.41
CA LEU A 27 40.56 -83.17 -134.28
C LEU A 27 41.97 -83.04 -134.84
N ASP A 28 42.96 -83.36 -134.02
CA ASP A 28 44.38 -83.27 -134.34
C ASP A 28 44.99 -84.66 -134.26
N ILE A 29 45.85 -85.03 -135.21
CA ILE A 29 46.68 -86.25 -135.14
C ILE A 29 48.11 -85.80 -134.94
N ILE A 30 48.73 -86.26 -133.85
CA ILE A 30 50.05 -85.85 -133.42
C ILE A 30 50.93 -87.08 -133.31
N SER A 31 52.11 -87.01 -133.89
CA SER A 31 53.09 -88.08 -133.84
C SER A 31 53.82 -88.15 -132.50
N ASN A 32 54.47 -89.29 -132.24
CA ASN A 32 55.11 -89.58 -130.95
C ASN A 32 56.16 -88.54 -130.49
N ASN A 33 56.85 -87.87 -131.43
CA ASN A 33 57.83 -86.84 -131.13
C ASN A 33 57.23 -85.43 -131.02
N GLY A 34 55.90 -85.30 -131.12
CA GLY A 34 55.20 -84.02 -131.05
C GLY A 34 55.09 -83.28 -132.37
N THR A 35 55.36 -83.90 -133.52
CA THR A 35 55.04 -83.28 -134.81
C THR A 35 53.57 -83.52 -135.14
N ILE A 36 52.87 -82.45 -135.53
CA ILE A 36 51.47 -82.53 -135.95
C ILE A 36 51.40 -83.16 -137.32
N ALA A 37 50.66 -84.25 -137.43
CA ALA A 37 50.47 -84.95 -138.69
C ALA A 37 49.24 -84.45 -139.47
N ALA A 38 48.18 -84.02 -138.77
CA ALA A 38 46.95 -83.52 -139.38
C ALA A 38 46.10 -82.75 -138.37
N VAL A 39 45.37 -81.70 -138.79
CA VAL A 39 44.47 -80.89 -137.93
C VAL A 39 43.22 -80.49 -138.68
N THR A 40 42.02 -80.77 -138.15
CA THR A 40 40.75 -80.39 -138.80
C THR A 40 40.70 -78.89 -139.15
N GLY A 41 40.50 -78.59 -140.43
CA GLY A 41 40.29 -77.26 -141.00
C GLY A 41 41.56 -76.41 -141.16
N LYS A 42 42.75 -76.92 -140.81
CA LYS A 42 44.02 -76.15 -140.86
C LYS A 42 45.20 -76.97 -141.41
N PRO A 43 45.21 -77.31 -142.70
CA PRO A 43 46.25 -78.14 -143.32
C PRO A 43 47.65 -77.51 -143.27
N GLU A 44 47.76 -76.18 -143.15
CA GLU A 44 49.04 -75.46 -143.09
C GLU A 44 49.87 -75.74 -141.82
N LEU A 45 49.29 -76.38 -140.81
CA LEU A 45 49.95 -76.74 -139.56
C LEU A 45 50.56 -78.15 -139.58
N SER A 46 50.23 -78.95 -140.59
CA SER A 46 50.76 -80.30 -140.75
C SER A 46 52.27 -80.26 -141.04
N GLY A 47 53.03 -81.05 -140.27
CA GLY A 47 54.50 -81.10 -140.28
C GLY A 47 55.17 -80.13 -139.30
N ARG A 48 54.43 -79.21 -138.65
CA ARG A 48 54.98 -78.32 -137.63
C ARG A 48 55.04 -78.98 -136.25
N PRO A 49 55.98 -78.59 -135.37
CA PRO A 49 56.02 -79.07 -134.00
C PRO A 49 54.86 -78.49 -133.19
N LEU A 50 54.28 -79.31 -132.31
CA LEU A 50 53.14 -78.97 -131.44
C LEU A 50 53.39 -77.72 -130.58
N SER A 51 54.66 -77.45 -130.26
CA SER A 51 55.10 -76.29 -129.49
C SER A 51 54.72 -74.93 -130.06
N GLU A 52 54.42 -74.84 -131.36
CA GLU A 52 54.00 -73.57 -131.97
C GLU A 52 52.53 -73.23 -131.72
N ILE A 53 51.71 -74.20 -131.33
CA ILE A 53 50.24 -74.05 -131.34
C ILE A 53 49.65 -74.07 -129.94
N GLN A 54 50.33 -74.71 -128.99
CA GLN A 54 49.87 -74.84 -127.62
C GLN A 54 51.03 -74.61 -126.63
N ALA A 55 50.77 -73.80 -125.61
CA ALA A 55 51.80 -73.34 -124.68
C ALA A 55 52.33 -74.45 -123.75
N ASP A 56 51.51 -75.45 -123.41
CA ASP A 56 51.89 -76.56 -122.51
C ASP A 56 52.20 -77.88 -123.26
N TYR A 57 52.77 -77.76 -124.45
CA TYR A 57 53.04 -78.91 -125.34
C TYR A 57 53.94 -80.00 -124.72
N GLU A 58 54.81 -79.66 -123.75
CA GLU A 58 55.69 -80.64 -123.10
C GLU A 58 54.91 -81.67 -122.27
N HIS A 59 53.81 -81.24 -121.66
CA HIS A 59 52.91 -82.13 -120.94
C HIS A 59 52.23 -83.11 -121.90
N ASP A 60 51.70 -82.59 -123.01
CA ASP A 60 50.98 -83.38 -124.02
C ASP A 60 51.91 -84.39 -124.71
N ILE A 61 53.13 -84.01 -125.10
CA ILE A 61 54.10 -84.95 -125.70
C ILE A 61 54.41 -86.11 -124.74
N LYS A 62 54.56 -85.85 -123.43
CA LYS A 62 54.77 -86.93 -122.45
C LYS A 62 53.58 -87.88 -122.38
N ILE A 63 52.35 -87.37 -122.49
CA ILE A 63 51.13 -88.19 -122.50
C ILE A 63 51.08 -89.06 -123.76
N ILE A 64 51.39 -88.48 -124.92
CA ILE A 64 51.45 -89.20 -126.20
C ILE A 64 52.49 -90.31 -126.12
N GLN A 65 53.70 -90.01 -125.64
CA GLN A 65 54.79 -90.98 -125.50
C GLN A 65 54.49 -92.08 -124.47
N ALA A 66 53.78 -91.74 -123.40
CA ALA A 66 53.32 -92.71 -122.42
C ALA A 66 52.17 -93.61 -122.92
N GLY A 67 51.56 -93.26 -124.08
CA GLY A 67 50.49 -94.02 -124.69
C GLY A 67 49.24 -94.14 -123.82
N LYS A 68 48.95 -93.12 -123.00
CA LYS A 68 47.78 -93.10 -122.11
C LYS A 68 46.66 -92.23 -122.69
N GLN A 69 45.44 -92.71 -122.63
CA GLN A 69 44.26 -91.89 -122.92
C GLN A 69 44.01 -90.95 -121.73
N THR A 70 43.86 -89.65 -121.99
CA THR A 70 43.47 -88.66 -120.98
C THR A 70 42.35 -87.78 -121.51
N VAL A 71 41.56 -87.23 -120.59
CA VAL A 71 40.63 -86.15 -120.88
C VAL A 71 40.84 -85.09 -119.80
N SER A 72 41.21 -83.89 -120.21
CA SER A 72 41.43 -82.74 -119.34
C SER A 72 40.59 -81.56 -119.82
N GLU A 73 40.19 -80.72 -118.88
CA GLU A 73 39.45 -79.50 -119.15
C GLU A 73 40.44 -78.35 -119.00
N GLU A 74 40.72 -77.65 -120.10
CA GLU A 74 41.75 -76.60 -120.11
C GLU A 74 41.23 -75.36 -120.84
N GLY A 75 41.10 -74.27 -120.09
CA GLY A 75 40.41 -73.06 -120.54
C GLY A 75 38.92 -73.30 -120.78
N ASP A 76 38.43 -72.91 -121.95
CA ASP A 76 37.00 -73.01 -122.32
C ASP A 76 36.74 -74.21 -123.28
N LYS A 77 37.65 -75.19 -123.26
CA LYS A 77 37.59 -76.41 -124.07
C LYS A 77 37.91 -77.64 -123.24
N LEU A 78 37.33 -78.76 -123.65
CA LEU A 78 37.61 -80.08 -123.15
C LEU A 78 38.53 -80.79 -124.15
N HIS A 79 39.73 -81.12 -123.69
CA HIS A 79 40.81 -81.73 -124.45
C HIS A 79 40.82 -83.23 -124.17
N ALA A 80 40.70 -84.06 -125.20
CA ALA A 80 40.69 -85.51 -125.08
C ALA A 80 41.78 -86.13 -125.96
N PHE A 81 42.77 -86.78 -125.34
CA PHE A 81 43.85 -87.47 -126.03
C PHE A 81 43.61 -88.96 -126.03
N ALA A 82 43.71 -89.59 -127.20
CA ALA A 82 43.66 -91.04 -127.36
C ALA A 82 44.87 -91.53 -128.18
N PRO A 83 45.68 -92.46 -127.65
CA PRO A 83 46.83 -92.97 -128.37
C PRO A 83 46.40 -93.87 -129.54
N ILE A 84 47.08 -93.74 -130.67
CA ILE A 84 46.91 -94.59 -131.85
C ILE A 84 48.26 -95.15 -132.28
N LEU A 85 48.25 -96.41 -132.72
CA LEU A 85 49.43 -97.05 -133.31
C LEU A 85 49.21 -97.15 -134.80
N ILE A 86 50.13 -96.59 -135.57
CA ILE A 86 50.07 -96.64 -137.03
C ILE A 86 50.90 -97.82 -137.51
N GLY A 87 50.24 -98.81 -138.10
CA GLY A 87 50.86 -100.05 -138.57
C GLY A 87 51.33 -100.95 -137.42
N LYS A 88 52.53 -101.55 -137.54
CA LYS A 88 53.15 -102.41 -136.52
C LYS A 88 54.18 -101.67 -135.65
N THR A 89 54.11 -100.33 -135.59
CA THR A 89 55.04 -99.53 -134.78
C THR A 89 54.71 -99.66 -133.29
N THR A 90 55.73 -99.62 -132.43
CA THR A 90 55.56 -99.64 -130.96
C THR A 90 55.59 -98.25 -130.33
N THR A 91 55.76 -97.20 -131.14
CA THR A 91 55.78 -95.79 -130.70
C THR A 91 54.40 -95.16 -130.93
N PRO A 92 53.62 -94.90 -129.87
CA PRO A 92 52.25 -94.39 -130.00
C PRO A 92 52.22 -92.95 -130.53
N TRP A 93 51.38 -92.73 -131.53
CA TRP A 93 50.88 -91.42 -131.92
C TRP A 93 49.63 -91.13 -131.09
N ALA A 94 49.05 -89.95 -131.19
CA ALA A 94 47.76 -89.68 -130.56
C ALA A 94 46.84 -88.91 -131.49
N ILE A 95 45.56 -89.18 -131.32
CA ILE A 95 44.49 -88.32 -131.78
C ILE A 95 44.06 -87.47 -130.58
N GLN A 96 44.10 -86.16 -130.76
CA GLN A 96 43.60 -85.19 -129.80
C GLN A 96 42.30 -84.60 -130.33
N LEU A 97 41.24 -84.64 -129.52
CA LEU A 97 39.96 -84.04 -129.82
C LEU A 97 39.73 -82.87 -128.85
N ASN A 98 39.51 -81.67 -129.40
CA ASN A 98 39.27 -80.46 -128.64
C ASN A 98 37.82 -79.98 -128.86
N VAL A 99 36.98 -80.02 -127.82
CA VAL A 99 35.56 -79.64 -127.89
C VAL A 99 35.26 -78.41 -127.01
N PRO A 100 34.63 -77.33 -127.51
CA PRO A 100 34.24 -76.19 -126.68
C PRO A 100 33.18 -76.54 -125.62
N LEU A 101 33.45 -76.20 -124.35
CA LEU A 101 32.58 -76.53 -123.20
C LEU A 101 31.18 -75.90 -123.26
N LYS A 102 31.04 -74.81 -123.99
CA LYS A 102 29.79 -74.06 -124.15
C LYS A 102 28.67 -74.86 -124.83
N GLU A 103 28.98 -75.86 -125.65
CA GLU A 103 27.95 -76.73 -126.27
C GLU A 103 27.66 -78.02 -125.52
N ILE A 104 28.52 -78.42 -124.57
CA ILE A 104 28.28 -79.59 -123.70
C ILE A 104 27.39 -79.19 -122.50
N THR A 105 27.39 -77.90 -122.11
CA THR A 105 26.67 -77.38 -120.94
C THR A 105 25.23 -76.89 -121.21
N ARG A 106 24.75 -76.96 -122.46
CA ARG A 106 23.44 -76.43 -122.89
C ARG A 106 22.22 -77.11 -122.25
N ALA A 107 22.35 -78.34 -121.74
CA ALA A 107 21.26 -79.07 -121.07
C ALA A 107 21.10 -78.72 -119.56
N SER A 108 22.10 -78.08 -118.94
CA SER A 108 22.08 -77.74 -117.51
C SER A 108 21.31 -76.44 -117.21
N SER A 109 21.27 -75.50 -118.16
CA SER A 109 20.65 -74.17 -117.99
C SER A 109 19.11 -74.18 -117.96
N GLN A 110 18.44 -75.22 -118.47
CA GLN A 110 16.98 -75.37 -118.37
C GLN A 110 16.49 -75.86 -116.99
N GLN A 111 17.31 -76.59 -116.23
CA GLN A 111 16.92 -77.03 -114.87
C GLN A 111 17.05 -75.89 -113.83
N ALA A 112 18.03 -75.00 -113.98
CA ALA A 112 18.23 -73.87 -113.06
C ALA A 112 17.05 -72.89 -113.01
N LEU A 113 16.32 -72.70 -114.12
CA LEU A 113 15.19 -71.76 -114.20
C LEU A 113 13.95 -72.27 -113.44
N ILE A 114 13.72 -73.59 -113.41
CA ILE A 114 12.57 -74.20 -112.70
C ILE A 114 12.78 -74.19 -111.18
N THR A 115 14.02 -74.38 -110.71
CA THR A 115 14.32 -74.30 -109.28
C THR A 115 14.13 -72.89 -108.73
N ILE A 116 14.53 -71.84 -109.48
CA ILE A 116 14.37 -70.44 -109.06
C ILE A 116 12.90 -70.04 -108.89
N ILE A 117 12.00 -70.49 -109.78
CA ILE A 117 10.56 -70.16 -109.69
C ILE A 117 9.91 -70.84 -108.47
N LEU A 118 10.25 -72.11 -108.19
CA LEU A 118 9.73 -72.82 -107.03
C LEU A 118 10.25 -72.26 -105.69
N SER A 119 11.54 -71.86 -105.62
CA SER A 119 12.07 -71.18 -104.43
C SER A 119 11.50 -69.78 -104.24
N SER A 120 11.24 -69.04 -105.33
CA SER A 120 10.62 -67.71 -105.26
C SER A 120 9.16 -67.77 -104.77
N GLY A 121 8.41 -68.80 -105.19
CA GLY A 121 7.03 -69.04 -104.74
C GLY A 121 6.93 -69.40 -103.25
N LEU A 122 7.85 -70.22 -102.74
CA LEU A 122 7.89 -70.59 -101.32
C LEU A 122 8.30 -69.42 -100.40
N ILE A 123 9.23 -68.57 -100.86
CA ILE A 123 9.64 -67.37 -100.09
C ILE A 123 8.49 -66.35 -100.03
N LEU A 124 7.73 -66.16 -101.11
CA LEU A 124 6.60 -65.23 -101.13
C LEU A 124 5.45 -65.70 -100.21
N ILE A 125 5.16 -67.00 -100.17
CA ILE A 125 4.17 -67.58 -99.24
C ILE A 125 4.67 -67.47 -97.79
N GLY A 126 5.97 -67.67 -97.55
CA GLY A 126 6.60 -67.47 -96.24
C GLY A 126 6.51 -66.02 -95.74
N LEU A 127 6.74 -65.03 -96.62
CA LEU A 127 6.66 -63.60 -96.27
C LEU A 127 5.22 -63.14 -96.00
N ILE A 128 4.23 -63.66 -96.72
CA ILE A 128 2.80 -63.37 -96.47
C ILE A 128 2.34 -64.01 -95.15
N ALA A 129 2.80 -65.22 -94.83
CA ALA A 129 2.53 -65.87 -93.54
C ALA A 129 3.17 -65.10 -92.37
N ILE A 130 4.42 -64.63 -92.51
CA ILE A 130 5.10 -63.80 -91.49
C ILE A 130 4.38 -62.46 -91.29
N TRP A 131 3.92 -61.80 -92.37
CA TRP A 131 3.18 -60.54 -92.27
C TRP A 131 1.85 -60.71 -91.52
N TYR A 132 1.10 -61.78 -91.80
CA TYR A 132 -0.18 -62.06 -91.12
C TYR A 132 0.01 -62.42 -89.63
N VAL A 133 1.03 -63.23 -89.31
CA VAL A 133 1.35 -63.62 -87.92
C VAL A 133 1.89 -62.42 -87.13
N SER A 134 2.80 -61.62 -87.69
CA SER A 134 3.36 -60.44 -87.01
C SER A 134 2.31 -59.34 -86.78
N GLY A 135 1.38 -59.13 -87.73
CA GLY A 135 0.36 -58.08 -87.64
C GLY A 135 -0.79 -58.39 -86.69
N SER A 136 -1.20 -59.67 -86.56
CA SER A 136 -2.38 -60.05 -85.77
C SER A 136 -2.05 -60.65 -84.39
N LEU A 137 -0.94 -61.37 -84.24
CA LEU A 137 -0.60 -62.09 -83.01
C LEU A 137 0.32 -61.30 -82.07
N VAL A 138 1.10 -60.33 -82.56
CA VAL A 138 2.11 -59.59 -81.77
C VAL A 138 1.85 -58.07 -81.74
N SER A 139 1.73 -57.40 -82.89
CA SER A 139 1.66 -55.93 -82.94
C SER A 139 0.40 -55.34 -82.30
N LYS A 140 -0.76 -56.00 -82.40
CA LYS A 140 -2.03 -55.50 -81.81
C LYS A 140 -2.00 -55.54 -80.26
N PRO A 141 -1.68 -56.66 -79.59
CA PRO A 141 -1.56 -56.71 -78.14
C PRO A 141 -0.53 -55.72 -77.58
N ILE A 142 0.64 -55.59 -78.21
CA ILE A 142 1.67 -54.64 -77.79
C ILE A 142 1.16 -53.21 -77.84
N ARG A 143 0.42 -52.83 -78.89
CA ARG A 143 -0.14 -51.47 -79.00
C ARG A 143 -1.17 -51.18 -77.91
N ILE A 144 -1.96 -52.17 -77.50
CA ILE A 144 -2.94 -52.03 -76.40
C ILE A 144 -2.23 -51.90 -75.05
N LEU A 145 -1.23 -52.74 -74.77
CA LEU A 145 -0.43 -52.65 -73.54
C LEU A 145 0.38 -51.36 -73.47
N THR A 146 0.93 -50.90 -74.60
CA THR A 146 1.64 -49.61 -74.69
C THR A 146 0.70 -48.46 -74.42
N LYS A 147 -0.52 -48.47 -74.97
CA LYS A 147 -1.53 -47.45 -74.70
C LYS A 147 -1.99 -47.47 -73.24
N GLY A 148 -2.08 -48.65 -72.61
CA GLY A 148 -2.34 -48.77 -71.18
C GLY A 148 -1.20 -48.24 -70.31
N ALA A 149 0.06 -48.48 -70.69
CA ALA A 149 1.23 -47.92 -70.02
C ALA A 149 1.32 -46.40 -70.16
N GLU A 150 0.98 -45.88 -71.34
CA GLU A 150 0.93 -44.44 -71.61
C GLU A 150 -0.15 -43.76 -70.75
N LEU A 151 -1.35 -44.35 -70.66
CA LEU A 151 -2.42 -43.86 -69.79
C LEU A 151 -2.05 -43.93 -68.30
N LEU A 152 -1.45 -45.03 -67.84
CA LEU A 152 -0.98 -45.15 -66.46
C LEU A 152 0.14 -44.14 -66.15
N SER A 153 1.01 -43.83 -67.11
CA SER A 153 2.11 -42.86 -66.95
C SER A 153 1.64 -41.41 -66.79
N VAL A 154 0.43 -41.09 -67.28
CA VAL A 154 -0.23 -39.79 -67.07
C VAL A 154 -1.22 -39.81 -65.90
N GLY A 155 -1.24 -40.89 -65.12
CA GLY A 155 -2.09 -41.04 -63.94
C GLY A 155 -3.52 -41.53 -64.20
N ASP A 156 -3.87 -41.92 -65.43
CA ASP A 156 -5.16 -42.51 -65.75
C ASP A 156 -5.16 -44.03 -65.47
N ALA A 157 -5.44 -44.37 -64.21
CA ALA A 157 -5.61 -45.75 -63.79
C ALA A 157 -6.94 -46.37 -64.27
N GLU A 158 -7.93 -45.59 -64.68
CA GLU A 158 -9.25 -46.07 -65.12
C GLU A 158 -9.27 -46.53 -66.59
N HIS A 159 -8.16 -46.35 -67.30
CA HIS A 159 -7.98 -46.86 -68.67
C HIS A 159 -9.02 -46.24 -69.63
N THR A 160 -9.28 -44.95 -69.44
CA THR A 160 -10.36 -44.23 -70.12
C THR A 160 -10.16 -44.25 -71.64
N GLY A 161 -11.19 -44.68 -72.38
CA GLY A 161 -11.13 -44.76 -73.85
C GLY A 161 -10.45 -46.03 -74.41
N MET A 162 -10.14 -47.03 -73.59
CA MET A 162 -9.78 -48.38 -74.05
C MET A 162 -10.95 -49.36 -73.99
N ASN A 163 -11.01 -50.28 -74.95
CA ASN A 163 -12.05 -51.30 -75.01
C ASN A 163 -11.71 -52.47 -74.09
N ARG A 164 -12.44 -52.57 -72.97
CA ARG A 164 -12.21 -53.56 -71.91
C ARG A 164 -12.24 -55.02 -72.38
N LYS A 165 -13.07 -55.33 -73.39
CA LYS A 165 -13.12 -56.68 -73.99
C LYS A 165 -11.87 -57.02 -74.81
N GLU A 166 -11.13 -56.02 -75.31
CA GLU A 166 -9.89 -56.26 -76.04
C GLU A 166 -8.69 -56.43 -75.11
N THR A 167 -8.70 -55.74 -73.96
CA THR A 167 -7.68 -55.88 -72.91
C THR A 167 -7.79 -57.24 -72.21
N GLU A 168 -9.00 -57.68 -71.84
CA GLU A 168 -9.23 -59.00 -71.22
C GLU A 168 -8.83 -60.16 -72.14
N LYS A 169 -9.03 -60.02 -73.46
CA LYS A 169 -8.58 -61.01 -74.45
C LYS A 169 -7.07 -61.23 -74.45
N ILE A 170 -6.27 -60.26 -74.00
CA ILE A 170 -4.82 -60.41 -73.88
C ILE A 170 -4.50 -61.27 -72.65
N ASP A 171 -5.17 -61.03 -71.52
CA ASP A 171 -4.96 -61.77 -70.27
C ASP A 171 -5.27 -63.28 -70.36
N PHE A 172 -6.20 -63.68 -71.25
CA PHE A 172 -6.54 -65.09 -71.48
C PHE A 172 -5.61 -65.81 -72.47
N ARG A 173 -4.58 -65.15 -73.00
CA ARG A 173 -3.60 -65.81 -73.87
C ARG A 173 -2.59 -66.59 -73.02
N ASN A 174 -2.25 -67.78 -73.51
CA ASN A 174 -1.24 -68.66 -72.90
C ASN A 174 0.17 -68.44 -73.48
N ASP A 175 0.40 -67.30 -74.12
CA ASP A 175 1.68 -66.89 -74.69
C ASP A 175 2.34 -65.76 -73.87
N GLU A 176 3.51 -65.33 -74.30
CA GLU A 176 4.27 -64.25 -73.67
C GLU A 176 3.49 -62.92 -73.62
N MET A 177 2.58 -62.69 -74.56
CA MET A 177 1.73 -61.49 -74.58
C MET A 177 0.66 -61.54 -73.48
N GLY A 178 0.08 -62.71 -73.19
CA GLY A 178 -0.81 -62.88 -72.06
C GLY A 178 -0.11 -62.87 -70.71
N ALA A 179 1.14 -63.33 -70.64
CA ALA A 179 1.96 -63.17 -69.43
C ALA A 179 2.26 -61.70 -69.12
N ILE A 180 2.64 -60.91 -70.13
CA ILE A 180 2.85 -59.46 -70.00
C ILE A 180 1.53 -58.76 -69.65
N GLY A 181 0.41 -59.11 -70.28
CA GLY A 181 -0.92 -58.58 -69.97
C GLY A 181 -1.29 -58.79 -68.50
N ARG A 182 -1.19 -60.02 -67.99
CA ARG A 182 -1.53 -60.31 -66.58
C ARG A 182 -0.60 -59.60 -65.60
N ALA A 183 0.68 -59.47 -65.92
CA ALA A 183 1.63 -58.71 -65.12
C ALA A 183 1.27 -57.21 -65.11
N PHE A 184 0.88 -56.67 -66.26
CA PHE A 184 0.44 -55.28 -66.42
C PHE A 184 -0.88 -55.03 -65.65
N THR A 185 -1.86 -55.93 -65.75
CA THR A 185 -3.10 -55.91 -64.96
C THR A 185 -2.82 -55.90 -63.46
N LYS A 186 -1.85 -56.69 -62.97
CA LYS A 186 -1.45 -56.67 -61.55
C LYS A 186 -0.88 -55.32 -61.12
N ILE A 187 -0.06 -54.67 -61.96
CA ILE A 187 0.47 -53.32 -61.70
C ILE A 187 -0.67 -52.30 -61.62
N ILE A 188 -1.63 -52.37 -62.55
CA ILE A 188 -2.80 -51.47 -62.58
C ILE A 188 -3.66 -51.66 -61.35
N THR A 189 -3.97 -52.91 -60.97
CA THR A 189 -4.77 -53.21 -59.78
C THR A 189 -4.12 -52.64 -58.52
N TYR A 190 -2.81 -52.84 -58.37
CA TYR A 190 -2.05 -52.27 -57.25
C TYR A 190 -2.06 -50.73 -57.25
N TYR A 191 -1.88 -50.10 -58.42
CA TYR A 191 -1.95 -48.64 -58.56
C TYR A 191 -3.35 -48.08 -58.23
N LYS A 192 -4.42 -48.79 -58.63
CA LYS A 192 -5.80 -48.46 -58.26
C LYS A 192 -6.05 -48.61 -56.76
N GLU A 193 -5.55 -49.67 -56.13
CA GLU A 193 -5.62 -49.84 -54.67
C GLU A 193 -4.97 -48.65 -53.95
N MET A 194 -3.75 -48.26 -54.33
CA MET A 194 -3.06 -47.11 -53.73
C MET A 194 -3.77 -45.78 -54.01
N THR A 195 -4.33 -45.60 -55.21
CA THR A 195 -5.13 -44.41 -55.55
C THR A 195 -6.39 -44.34 -54.69
N ASN A 196 -7.03 -45.47 -54.40
CA ASN A 196 -8.19 -45.53 -53.52
C ASN A 196 -7.84 -45.21 -52.07
N HIS A 197 -6.69 -45.69 -51.56
CA HIS A 197 -6.19 -45.29 -50.25
C HIS A 197 -5.88 -43.78 -50.21
N ALA A 198 -5.24 -43.22 -51.24
CA ALA A 198 -4.98 -41.80 -51.34
C ALA A 198 -6.26 -40.95 -51.35
N MET A 199 -7.31 -41.38 -52.05
CA MET A 199 -8.62 -40.71 -52.02
C MET A 199 -9.23 -40.74 -50.62
N LYS A 200 -9.21 -41.88 -49.93
CA LYS A 200 -9.71 -41.97 -48.56
C LYS A 200 -8.95 -41.08 -47.57
N ILE A 201 -7.63 -41.01 -47.68
CA ILE A 201 -6.79 -40.06 -46.89
C ILE A 201 -7.18 -38.61 -47.19
N ALA A 202 -7.37 -38.27 -48.47
CA ALA A 202 -7.78 -36.93 -48.90
C ALA A 202 -9.20 -36.56 -48.41
N ASP A 203 -10.09 -37.53 -48.29
CA ASP A 203 -11.42 -37.39 -47.70
C ASP A 203 -11.40 -37.37 -46.16
N GLY A 204 -10.19 -37.39 -45.55
CA GLY A 204 -10.01 -37.35 -44.10
C GLY A 204 -10.20 -38.70 -43.41
N ASP A 205 -10.40 -39.80 -44.14
CA ASP A 205 -10.52 -41.14 -43.56
C ASP A 205 -9.14 -41.75 -43.30
N LEU A 206 -8.64 -41.57 -42.08
CA LEU A 206 -7.37 -42.11 -41.62
C LEU A 206 -7.53 -43.48 -40.93
N THR A 207 -8.74 -44.04 -40.88
CA THR A 207 -9.00 -45.39 -40.34
C THR A 207 -8.60 -46.52 -41.29
N ILE A 208 -8.08 -46.15 -42.46
CA ILE A 208 -7.74 -47.10 -43.50
C ILE A 208 -6.47 -47.87 -43.14
N GLU A 209 -6.52 -49.19 -43.31
CA GLU A 209 -5.34 -50.04 -43.19
C GLU A 209 -4.72 -50.22 -44.57
N VAL A 210 -3.48 -49.76 -44.73
CA VAL A 210 -2.69 -49.95 -45.94
C VAL A 210 -1.81 -51.17 -45.69
N GLU A 211 -2.21 -52.33 -46.20
CA GLU A 211 -1.41 -53.57 -46.14
C GLU A 211 -0.36 -53.59 -47.27
N PRO A 212 0.95 -53.44 -46.97
CA PRO A 212 1.98 -53.52 -47.99
C PRO A 212 2.08 -54.96 -48.54
N LYS A 213 2.28 -55.12 -49.85
CA LYS A 213 2.37 -56.45 -50.48
C LYS A 213 3.70 -57.18 -50.22
N GLY A 214 4.62 -56.56 -49.46
CA GLY A 214 5.90 -57.12 -49.04
C GLY A 214 6.93 -56.03 -48.72
N ASP A 215 8.14 -56.43 -48.32
CA ASP A 215 9.19 -55.48 -47.88
C ASP A 215 9.71 -54.58 -49.00
N THR A 216 9.59 -55.00 -50.26
CA THR A 216 9.98 -54.22 -51.45
C THR A 216 8.86 -53.31 -51.96
N ASP A 217 7.69 -53.32 -51.32
CA ASP A 217 6.55 -52.49 -51.67
C ASP A 217 6.77 -51.04 -51.19
N LEU A 218 7.58 -50.28 -51.94
CA LEU A 218 7.93 -48.91 -51.55
C LEU A 218 6.71 -48.02 -51.37
N LEU A 219 5.73 -48.11 -52.27
CA LEU A 219 4.57 -47.22 -52.29
C LEU A 219 3.61 -47.58 -51.14
N GLY A 220 3.31 -48.86 -50.94
CA GLY A 220 2.45 -49.34 -49.85
C GLY A 220 3.04 -49.06 -48.47
N ASN A 221 4.34 -49.32 -48.28
CA ASN A 221 5.04 -48.99 -47.03
C ASN A 221 5.08 -47.47 -46.76
N THR A 222 5.19 -46.64 -47.80
CA THR A 222 5.19 -45.18 -47.65
C THR A 222 3.79 -44.65 -47.32
N PHE A 223 2.75 -45.18 -47.95
CA PHE A 223 1.36 -44.84 -47.62
C PHE A 223 0.99 -45.26 -46.19
N ALA A 224 1.38 -46.47 -45.77
CA ALA A 224 1.18 -46.93 -44.39
C ALA A 224 1.84 -45.98 -43.38
N LYS A 225 3.11 -45.58 -43.62
CA LYS A 225 3.80 -44.58 -42.79
C LYS A 225 3.11 -43.22 -42.81
N MET A 226 2.59 -42.79 -43.95
CA MET A 226 1.87 -41.52 -44.09
C MET A 226 0.57 -41.52 -43.28
N VAL A 227 -0.24 -42.58 -43.36
CA VAL A 227 -1.48 -42.71 -42.58
C VAL A 227 -1.17 -42.66 -41.09
N VAL A 228 -0.24 -43.47 -40.61
CA VAL A 228 0.17 -43.48 -39.19
C VAL A 228 0.70 -42.12 -38.73
N SER A 229 1.50 -41.45 -39.56
CA SER A 229 2.05 -40.13 -39.21
C SER A 229 0.98 -39.04 -39.18
N LEU A 230 0.07 -39.03 -40.17
CA LEU A 230 -1.05 -38.10 -40.23
C LEU A 230 -2.01 -38.34 -39.06
N GLU A 231 -2.37 -39.60 -38.79
CA GLU A 231 -3.21 -39.98 -37.66
C GLU A 231 -2.57 -39.54 -36.33
N GLY A 232 -1.27 -39.81 -36.13
CA GLY A 232 -0.54 -39.36 -34.95
C GLY A 232 -0.52 -37.84 -34.79
N THR A 233 -0.33 -37.10 -35.89
CA THR A 233 -0.33 -35.63 -35.87
C THR A 233 -1.72 -35.08 -35.55
N VAL A 234 -2.78 -35.62 -36.17
CA VAL A 234 -4.17 -35.21 -35.92
C VAL A 234 -4.60 -35.54 -34.49
N ASN A 235 -4.22 -36.71 -33.96
CA ASN A 235 -4.44 -37.06 -32.56
C ASN A 235 -3.72 -36.10 -31.60
N GLN A 236 -2.48 -35.73 -31.90
CA GLN A 236 -1.73 -34.78 -31.08
C GLN A 236 -2.33 -33.38 -31.11
N VAL A 237 -2.83 -32.92 -32.27
CA VAL A 237 -3.59 -31.65 -32.37
C VAL A 237 -4.89 -31.73 -31.56
N SER A 238 -5.59 -32.85 -31.59
CA SER A 238 -6.81 -33.10 -30.79
C SER A 238 -6.54 -32.99 -29.29
N GLN A 239 -5.48 -33.66 -28.81
CA GLN A 239 -5.06 -33.61 -27.41
C GLN A 239 -4.65 -32.20 -26.99
N ASN A 240 -3.82 -31.52 -27.80
CA ASN A 240 -3.43 -30.14 -27.54
C ASN A 240 -4.64 -29.19 -27.49
N ALA A 241 -5.65 -29.40 -28.33
CA ALA A 241 -6.88 -28.61 -28.31
C ALA A 241 -7.73 -28.87 -27.05
N LEU A 242 -7.80 -30.12 -26.58
CA LEU A 242 -8.44 -30.45 -25.30
C LEU A 242 -7.70 -29.81 -24.11
N GLU A 243 -6.38 -29.91 -24.08
CA GLU A 243 -5.54 -29.26 -23.06
C GLU A 243 -5.68 -27.75 -23.10
N LEU A 244 -5.72 -27.14 -24.30
CA LEU A 244 -5.90 -25.70 -24.47
C LEU A 244 -7.28 -25.24 -23.97
N THR A 245 -8.32 -26.03 -24.20
CA THR A 245 -9.68 -25.76 -23.66
C THR A 245 -9.70 -25.82 -22.14
N ALA A 246 -9.03 -26.82 -21.55
CA ALA A 246 -8.95 -26.95 -20.10
C ALA A 246 -8.14 -25.79 -19.47
N ALA A 247 -7.00 -25.45 -20.08
CA ALA A 247 -6.14 -24.36 -19.63
C ALA A 247 -6.82 -23.00 -19.74
N SER A 248 -7.54 -22.73 -20.84
CA SER A 248 -8.30 -21.49 -21.01
C SER A 248 -9.47 -21.40 -20.03
N GLY A 249 -10.17 -22.51 -19.75
CA GLY A 249 -11.20 -22.59 -18.72
C GLY A 249 -10.65 -22.28 -17.32
N GLN A 250 -9.48 -22.83 -16.96
CA GLN A 250 -8.81 -22.50 -15.71
C GLN A 250 -8.39 -21.03 -15.64
N LEU A 251 -7.87 -20.48 -16.74
CA LEU A 251 -7.47 -19.07 -16.83
C LEU A 251 -8.67 -18.14 -16.63
N ALA A 252 -9.83 -18.46 -17.22
CA ALA A 252 -11.07 -17.70 -17.04
C ALA A 252 -11.56 -17.73 -15.57
N ILE A 253 -11.47 -18.88 -14.90
CA ILE A 253 -11.81 -19.00 -13.47
C ILE A 253 -10.87 -18.13 -12.62
N ALA A 254 -9.55 -18.22 -12.87
CA ALA A 254 -8.55 -17.44 -12.15
C ALA A 254 -8.74 -15.93 -12.36
N ALA A 255 -9.04 -15.51 -13.60
CA ALA A 255 -9.34 -14.11 -13.92
C ALA A 255 -10.59 -13.63 -13.18
N ASN A 256 -11.67 -14.41 -13.19
CA ASN A 256 -12.89 -14.03 -12.47
C ASN A 256 -12.68 -13.93 -10.95
N GLN A 257 -11.88 -14.84 -10.36
CA GLN A 257 -11.48 -14.75 -8.95
C GLN A 257 -10.64 -13.50 -8.68
N ALA A 258 -9.69 -13.16 -9.55
CA ALA A 258 -8.92 -11.93 -9.45
C ALA A 258 -9.82 -10.68 -9.55
N GLY A 259 -10.85 -10.70 -10.40
CA GLY A 259 -11.86 -9.64 -10.48
C GLY A 259 -12.67 -9.47 -9.20
N GLN A 260 -13.06 -10.58 -8.55
CA GLN A 260 -13.73 -10.52 -7.24
C GLN A 260 -12.81 -9.95 -6.16
N ALA A 261 -11.55 -10.38 -6.11
CA ALA A 261 -10.57 -9.83 -5.18
C ALA A 261 -10.33 -8.33 -5.41
N THR A 262 -10.28 -7.90 -6.67
CA THR A 262 -10.13 -6.48 -7.05
C THR A 262 -11.33 -5.65 -6.58
N ASN A 263 -12.56 -6.15 -6.73
CA ASN A 263 -13.76 -5.48 -6.20
C ASN A 263 -13.75 -5.37 -4.67
N GLN A 264 -13.25 -6.40 -3.97
CA GLN A 264 -13.07 -6.35 -2.52
C GLN A 264 -12.02 -5.31 -2.13
N ILE A 265 -10.90 -5.22 -2.86
CA ILE A 265 -9.88 -4.18 -2.67
C ILE A 265 -10.52 -2.80 -2.83
N ALA A 266 -11.26 -2.54 -3.91
CA ALA A 266 -11.92 -1.26 -4.15
C ALA A 266 -12.87 -0.87 -3.00
N THR A 267 -13.66 -1.82 -2.50
CA THR A 267 -14.55 -1.59 -1.35
C THR A 267 -13.76 -1.25 -0.08
N THR A 268 -12.65 -1.95 0.15
CA THR A 268 -11.77 -1.72 1.30
C THR A 268 -11.11 -0.36 1.22
N VAL A 269 -10.64 0.04 0.03
CA VAL A 269 -10.06 1.37 -0.23
C VAL A 269 -11.08 2.48 0.07
N GLN A 270 -12.34 2.34 -0.35
CA GLN A 270 -13.40 3.30 -0.01
C GLN A 270 -13.63 3.39 1.51
N GLN A 271 -13.61 2.27 2.21
CA GLN A 271 -13.77 2.25 3.67
C GLN A 271 -12.58 2.92 4.38
N VAL A 272 -11.36 2.67 3.91
CA VAL A 272 -10.15 3.33 4.42
C VAL A 272 -10.20 4.83 4.13
N ALA A 273 -10.62 5.24 2.93
CA ALA A 273 -10.78 6.65 2.56
C ALA A 273 -11.78 7.39 3.46
N LYS A 274 -12.91 6.76 3.75
CA LYS A 274 -13.87 7.29 4.72
C LYS A 274 -13.24 7.40 6.11
N GLY A 275 -12.54 6.37 6.57
CA GLY A 275 -11.82 6.37 7.85
C GLY A 275 -10.78 7.48 7.95
N THR A 276 -10.00 7.72 6.90
CA THR A 276 -9.02 8.81 6.82
C THR A 276 -9.70 10.18 6.87
N THR A 277 -10.85 10.35 6.20
CA THR A 277 -11.63 11.60 6.26
C THR A 277 -12.17 11.86 7.67
N ASP A 278 -12.74 10.84 8.31
CA ASP A 278 -13.23 10.91 9.68
C ASP A 278 -12.08 11.22 10.66
N GLN A 279 -10.88 10.64 10.43
CA GLN A 279 -9.68 10.89 11.20
C GLN A 279 -9.23 12.36 11.07
N THR A 280 -9.17 12.93 9.87
CA THR A 280 -8.83 14.35 9.65
C THR A 280 -9.80 15.30 10.37
N ALA A 281 -11.10 14.97 10.34
CA ALA A 281 -12.12 15.74 11.07
C ALA A 281 -11.90 15.67 12.59
N ALA A 282 -11.58 14.48 13.12
CA ALA A 282 -11.27 14.29 14.54
C ALA A 282 -10.01 15.05 14.95
N VAL A 283 -8.93 14.99 14.16
CA VAL A 283 -7.68 15.73 14.38
C VAL A 283 -7.94 17.24 14.45
N THR A 284 -8.71 17.79 13.52
CA THR A 284 -9.08 19.21 13.51
C THR A 284 -9.85 19.61 14.77
N LYS A 285 -10.77 18.77 15.23
CA LYS A 285 -11.54 19.01 16.46
C LYS A 285 -10.64 18.95 17.70
N THR A 286 -9.72 18.01 17.76
CA THR A 286 -8.76 17.89 18.86
C THR A 286 -7.82 19.09 18.89
N ALA A 287 -7.34 19.56 17.74
CA ALA A 287 -6.51 20.76 17.63
C ALA A 287 -7.20 21.98 18.24
N LYS A 288 -8.48 22.19 17.91
CA LYS A 288 -9.29 23.26 18.50
C LYS A 288 -9.46 23.11 20.01
N ALA A 289 -9.66 21.88 20.51
CA ALA A 289 -9.77 21.64 21.95
C ALA A 289 -8.45 21.96 22.68
N VAL A 290 -7.30 21.64 22.07
CA VAL A 290 -5.97 21.97 22.60
C VAL A 290 -5.73 23.49 22.61
N GLU A 291 -6.15 24.21 21.57
CA GLU A 291 -6.09 25.67 21.54
C GLU A 291 -6.91 26.29 22.68
N GLN A 292 -8.14 25.81 22.89
CA GLN A 292 -8.99 26.24 24.01
C GLN A 292 -8.37 25.88 25.37
N MET A 293 -7.73 24.72 25.48
CA MET A 293 -7.00 24.30 26.68
C MET A 293 -5.83 25.25 26.96
N SER A 294 -5.07 25.65 25.93
CA SER A 294 -3.98 26.61 26.07
C SER A 294 -4.46 27.96 26.61
N GLN A 295 -5.61 28.45 26.13
CA GLN A 295 -6.22 29.69 26.66
C GLN A 295 -6.66 29.54 28.12
N ALA A 296 -7.21 28.38 28.49
CA ALA A 296 -7.60 28.09 29.87
C ALA A 296 -6.37 28.04 30.81
N ILE A 297 -5.29 27.39 30.37
CA ILE A 297 -3.99 27.33 31.09
C ILE A 297 -3.47 28.74 31.35
N GLU A 298 -3.45 29.62 30.35
CA GLU A 298 -3.03 31.01 30.52
C GLU A 298 -3.93 31.78 31.49
N GLY A 299 -5.24 31.53 31.45
CA GLY A 299 -6.20 32.09 32.41
C GLY A 299 -5.93 31.66 33.85
N VAL A 300 -5.62 30.37 34.07
CA VAL A 300 -5.27 29.84 35.40
C VAL A 300 -3.94 30.41 35.89
N ALA A 301 -2.92 30.48 35.04
CA ALA A 301 -1.63 31.09 35.37
C ALA A 301 -1.79 32.54 35.86
N LYS A 302 -2.55 33.33 35.10
CA LYS A 302 -2.85 34.72 35.46
C LYS A 302 -3.62 34.81 36.78
N GLY A 303 -4.62 33.94 36.97
CA GLY A 303 -5.39 33.87 38.22
C GLY A 303 -4.51 33.53 39.43
N ALA A 304 -3.60 32.57 39.29
CA ALA A 304 -2.64 32.23 40.34
C ALA A 304 -1.72 33.41 40.69
N GLN A 305 -1.27 34.18 39.70
CA GLN A 305 -0.45 35.36 39.93
C GLN A 305 -1.22 36.51 40.63
N GLU A 306 -2.48 36.74 40.25
CA GLU A 306 -3.36 37.68 40.94
C GLU A 306 -3.64 37.25 42.39
N GLN A 307 -3.80 35.94 42.62
CA GLN A 307 -3.97 35.36 43.94
C GLN A 307 -2.70 35.53 44.80
N SER A 308 -1.51 35.31 44.23
CA SER A 308 -0.23 35.59 44.89
C SER A 308 -0.12 37.05 45.35
N SER A 309 -0.46 38.00 44.48
CA SER A 309 -0.48 39.42 44.82
C SER A 309 -1.46 39.74 45.95
N SER A 310 -2.62 39.08 45.94
CA SER A 310 -3.66 39.25 46.97
C SER A 310 -3.22 38.67 48.32
N VAL A 311 -2.57 37.50 48.32
CA VAL A 311 -1.96 36.87 49.51
C VAL A 311 -0.96 37.82 50.17
N LEU A 312 -0.08 38.46 49.39
CA LEU A 312 0.87 39.46 49.90
C LEU A 312 0.16 40.67 50.53
N LYS A 313 -0.94 41.15 49.94
CA LYS A 313 -1.73 42.25 50.50
C LYS A 313 -2.39 41.86 51.82
N VAL A 314 -2.97 40.66 51.89
CA VAL A 314 -3.59 40.17 53.13
C VAL A 314 -2.54 39.95 54.22
N SER A 315 -1.38 39.38 53.89
CA SER A 315 -0.26 39.24 54.83
C SER A 315 0.15 40.58 55.45
N ASN A 316 0.38 41.60 54.63
CA ASN A 316 0.68 42.96 55.11
C ASN A 316 -0.44 43.55 55.99
N ALA A 317 -1.71 43.34 55.62
CA ALA A 317 -2.84 43.80 56.41
C ALA A 317 -2.91 43.09 57.77
N THR A 318 -2.60 41.79 57.82
CA THR A 318 -2.55 41.00 59.06
C THR A 318 -1.43 41.49 59.98
N ASP A 319 -0.27 41.86 59.45
CA ASP A 319 0.82 42.45 60.24
C ASP A 319 0.42 43.81 60.85
N GLN A 320 -0.33 44.62 60.09
CA GLN A 320 -0.89 45.88 60.59
C GLN A 320 -1.94 45.64 61.68
N ILE A 321 -2.80 44.63 61.51
CA ILE A 321 -3.78 44.22 62.53
C ILE A 321 -3.08 43.79 63.81
N ASN A 322 -2.04 42.95 63.72
CA ASN A 322 -1.25 42.52 64.87
C ASN A 322 -0.64 43.72 65.63
N SER A 323 -0.10 44.68 64.89
CA SER A 323 0.44 45.93 65.48
C SER A 323 -0.64 46.74 66.19
N ALA A 324 -1.82 46.87 65.56
CA ALA A 324 -2.97 47.57 66.15
C ALA A 324 -3.50 46.87 67.40
N ILE A 325 -3.56 45.53 67.41
CA ILE A 325 -3.96 44.73 68.58
C ILE A 325 -3.03 45.01 69.76
N GLN A 326 -1.71 45.02 69.53
CA GLN A 326 -0.73 45.33 70.58
C GLN A 326 -0.92 46.75 71.14
N GLN A 327 -1.15 47.73 70.26
CA GLN A 327 -1.41 49.10 70.68
C GLN A 327 -2.69 49.23 71.51
N VAL A 328 -3.79 48.61 71.10
CA VAL A 328 -5.06 48.62 71.84
C VAL A 328 -4.92 47.91 73.19
N SER A 329 -4.19 46.80 73.24
CA SER A 329 -3.92 46.07 74.49
C SER A 329 -3.10 46.92 75.48
N GLY A 330 -2.07 47.62 74.99
CA GLY A 330 -1.30 48.58 75.78
C GLY A 330 -2.17 49.74 76.30
N ASN A 331 -3.01 50.30 75.43
CA ASN A 331 -3.94 51.37 75.80
C ASN A 331 -4.96 50.91 76.86
N ALA A 332 -5.53 49.70 76.72
CA ALA A 332 -6.45 49.14 77.70
C ALA A 332 -5.77 48.99 79.07
N SER A 333 -4.53 48.51 79.09
CA SER A 333 -3.72 48.38 80.32
C SER A 333 -3.46 49.75 80.97
N ALA A 334 -3.15 50.78 80.17
CA ALA A 334 -2.96 52.14 80.66
C ALA A 334 -4.26 52.73 81.23
N VAL A 335 -5.40 52.51 80.57
CA VAL A 335 -6.73 52.94 81.06
C VAL A 335 -7.07 52.23 82.36
N MET A 336 -6.83 50.92 82.48
CA MET A 336 -7.04 50.19 83.74
C MET A 336 -6.26 50.83 84.90
N SER A 337 -4.98 51.13 84.69
CA SER A 337 -4.12 51.78 85.69
C SER A 337 -4.61 53.18 86.06
N ASN A 338 -4.94 54.02 85.07
CA ASN A 338 -5.40 55.39 85.29
C ASN A 338 -6.76 55.43 86.00
N SER A 339 -7.69 54.55 85.62
CA SER A 339 -8.99 54.41 86.28
C SER A 339 -8.86 53.92 87.72
N ALA A 340 -7.94 52.98 87.99
CA ALA A 340 -7.65 52.55 89.36
C ALA A 340 -7.11 53.70 90.22
N ALA A 341 -6.20 54.53 89.67
CA ALA A 341 -5.69 55.71 90.34
C ALA A 341 -6.78 56.77 90.59
N ALA A 342 -7.66 57.00 89.62
CA ALA A 342 -8.79 57.93 89.75
C ALA A 342 -9.80 57.46 90.82
N ALA A 343 -10.13 56.16 90.82
CA ALA A 343 -10.99 55.55 91.83
C ALA A 343 -10.39 55.71 93.24
N GLU A 344 -9.09 55.48 93.40
CA GLU A 344 -8.39 55.66 94.67
C GLU A 344 -8.39 57.12 95.13
N ALA A 345 -8.14 58.07 94.21
CA ALA A 345 -8.17 59.50 94.51
C ALA A 345 -9.57 59.97 94.93
N ALA A 346 -10.62 59.52 94.22
CA ALA A 346 -12.01 59.82 94.56
C ALA A 346 -12.39 59.24 95.93
N ARG A 347 -11.96 58.01 96.24
CA ARG A 347 -12.18 57.37 97.55
C ARG A 347 -11.52 58.15 98.69
N LYS A 348 -10.25 58.55 98.54
CA LYS A 348 -9.53 59.39 99.50
C LYS A 348 -10.17 60.78 99.66
N GLY A 349 -10.61 61.38 98.56
CA GLY A 349 -11.35 62.63 98.56
C GLY A 349 -12.65 62.50 99.36
N SER A 350 -13.43 61.44 99.11
CA SER A 350 -14.71 61.18 99.78
C SER A 350 -14.52 61.01 101.30
N ASP A 351 -13.49 60.27 101.73
CA ASP A 351 -13.13 60.16 103.15
C ASP A 351 -12.78 61.52 103.77
N THR A 352 -12.02 62.35 103.07
CA THR A 352 -11.64 63.70 103.54
C THR A 352 -12.87 64.62 103.69
N VAL A 353 -13.81 64.54 102.75
CA VAL A 353 -15.10 65.25 102.84
C VAL A 353 -15.92 64.72 104.02
N GLY A 354 -15.97 63.40 104.22
CA GLY A 354 -16.64 62.78 105.37
C GLY A 354 -16.09 63.29 106.71
N ARG A 355 -14.75 63.38 106.85
CA ARG A 355 -14.11 63.98 108.02
C ARG A 355 -14.45 65.47 108.18
N THR A 356 -14.54 66.21 107.07
CA THR A 356 -14.92 67.64 107.07
C THR A 356 -16.37 67.84 107.53
N LEU A 357 -17.31 67.00 107.07
CA LEU A 357 -18.71 67.02 107.50
C LEU A 357 -18.85 66.80 109.00
N ASN A 358 -18.13 65.81 109.55
CA ASN A 358 -18.08 65.57 111.00
C ASN A 358 -17.55 66.78 111.76
N GLY A 359 -16.49 67.43 111.25
CA GLY A 359 -15.94 68.66 111.80
C GLY A 359 -16.95 69.82 111.83
N MET A 360 -17.64 70.04 110.70
CA MET A 360 -18.66 71.10 110.58
C MET A 360 -19.86 70.86 111.51
N GLN A 361 -20.31 69.61 111.67
CA GLN A 361 -21.34 69.27 112.66
C GLN A 361 -20.91 69.58 114.08
N SER A 362 -19.63 69.32 114.41
CA SER A 362 -19.06 69.69 115.72
C SER A 362 -19.04 71.21 115.93
N ILE A 363 -18.64 71.97 114.91
CA ILE A 363 -18.65 73.43 114.93
C ILE A 363 -20.09 73.96 115.12
N LYS A 364 -21.07 73.45 114.35
CA LYS A 364 -22.48 73.81 114.49
C LYS A 364 -22.98 73.61 115.92
N ALA A 365 -22.65 72.46 116.52
CA ALA A 365 -23.01 72.16 117.91
C ALA A 365 -22.35 73.11 118.91
N LYS A 366 -21.04 73.40 118.77
CA LYS A 366 -20.31 74.31 119.68
C LYS A 366 -20.75 75.78 119.53
N ALA A 367 -21.09 76.21 118.32
CA ALA A 367 -21.67 77.52 118.07
C ALA A 367 -23.04 77.67 118.74
N GLY A 368 -23.91 76.66 118.63
CA GLY A 368 -25.20 76.64 119.32
C GLY A 368 -25.07 76.75 120.84
N VAL A 369 -24.20 75.95 121.46
CA VAL A 369 -23.93 76.05 122.91
C VAL A 369 -23.39 77.44 123.30
N SER A 370 -22.58 78.06 122.45
CA SER A 370 -22.06 79.40 122.70
C SER A 370 -23.17 80.46 122.64
N ALA A 371 -24.08 80.35 121.66
CA ALA A 371 -25.23 81.24 121.53
C ALA A 371 -26.13 81.16 122.76
N ASP A 372 -26.43 79.94 123.24
CA ASP A 372 -27.21 79.72 124.47
C ASP A 372 -26.55 80.40 125.69
N LYS A 373 -25.22 80.30 125.81
CA LYS A 373 -24.50 80.89 126.96
C LYS A 373 -24.46 82.41 126.92
N VAL A 374 -24.28 82.99 125.73
CA VAL A 374 -24.32 84.44 125.53
C VAL A 374 -25.73 84.98 125.78
N GLN A 375 -26.77 84.26 125.38
CA GLN A 375 -28.15 84.60 125.70
C GLN A 375 -28.43 84.53 127.21
N GLU A 376 -27.90 83.53 127.92
CA GLU A 376 -27.97 83.47 129.39
C GLU A 376 -27.27 84.68 130.04
N MET A 377 -26.12 85.11 129.51
CA MET A 377 -25.44 86.34 129.97
C MET A 377 -26.29 87.59 129.72
N GLY A 378 -27.00 87.66 128.59
CA GLY A 378 -27.98 88.72 128.31
C GLY A 378 -29.04 88.80 129.39
N LYS A 379 -29.68 87.67 129.71
CA LYS A 379 -30.71 87.59 130.75
C LYS A 379 -30.18 88.02 132.12
N ARG A 380 -28.99 87.57 132.52
CA ARG A 380 -28.34 87.99 133.77
C ARG A 380 -28.03 89.49 133.77
N SER A 381 -27.65 90.05 132.63
CA SER A 381 -27.39 91.49 132.49
C SER A 381 -28.67 92.32 132.59
N GLU A 382 -29.80 91.82 132.10
CA GLU A 382 -31.12 92.44 132.32
C GLU A 382 -31.52 92.42 133.81
N GLU A 383 -31.27 91.30 134.50
CA GLU A 383 -31.50 91.19 135.95
C GLU A 383 -30.64 92.19 136.73
N ILE A 384 -29.36 92.34 136.37
CA ILE A 384 -28.49 93.37 136.96
C ILE A 384 -29.02 94.78 136.63
N GLY A 385 -29.49 95.02 135.41
CA GLY A 385 -30.11 96.29 135.02
C GLY A 385 -31.26 96.69 135.95
N LYS A 386 -32.16 95.75 136.27
CA LYS A 386 -33.27 95.97 137.23
C LYS A 386 -32.78 96.26 138.65
N ILE A 387 -31.71 95.59 139.08
CA ILE A 387 -31.09 95.86 140.38
C ILE A 387 -30.51 97.28 140.41
N VAL A 388 -29.81 97.69 139.34
CA VAL A 388 -29.21 99.03 139.23
C VAL A 388 -30.29 100.11 139.21
N GLU A 389 -31.41 99.89 138.52
CA GLU A 389 -32.59 100.77 138.56
C GLU A 389 -33.17 100.88 139.98
N THR A 390 -33.27 99.76 140.70
CA THR A 390 -33.72 99.76 142.10
C THR A 390 -32.75 100.53 143.02
N ILE A 391 -31.43 100.40 142.80
CA ILE A 391 -30.42 101.14 143.59
C ILE A 391 -30.46 102.63 143.25
N GLU A 392 -30.69 103.01 141.99
CA GLU A 392 -30.92 104.41 141.59
C GLU A 392 -32.13 105.00 142.32
N ASP A 393 -33.23 104.26 142.38
CA ASP A 393 -34.44 104.67 143.12
C ASP A 393 -34.15 104.81 144.62
N ILE A 394 -33.42 103.88 145.23
CA ILE A 394 -32.99 103.95 146.63
C ILE A 394 -32.06 105.15 146.85
N ALA A 395 -31.11 105.41 145.95
CA ALA A 395 -30.20 106.54 146.03
C ALA A 395 -30.97 107.87 145.92
N SER A 396 -31.95 107.96 145.02
CA SER A 396 -32.84 109.11 144.88
C SER A 396 -33.69 109.34 146.13
N GLN A 397 -34.28 108.27 146.69
CA GLN A 397 -35.02 108.33 147.96
C GLN A 397 -34.12 108.73 149.14
N THR A 398 -32.91 108.18 149.20
CA THR A 398 -31.93 108.49 150.26
C THR A 398 -31.48 109.94 150.17
N ASN A 399 -31.29 110.47 148.95
CA ASN A 399 -30.99 111.88 148.71
C ASN A 399 -32.12 112.80 149.20
N LEU A 400 -33.38 112.43 148.96
CA LEU A 400 -34.56 113.15 149.47
C LEU A 400 -34.69 113.07 151.00
N LEU A 401 -34.47 111.90 151.59
CA LEU A 401 -34.48 111.70 153.04
C LEU A 401 -33.36 112.51 153.72
N ALA A 402 -32.17 112.51 153.14
CA ALA A 402 -31.03 113.27 153.62
C ALA A 402 -31.24 114.78 153.49
N LEU A 403 -31.89 115.23 152.41
CA LEU A 403 -32.31 116.63 152.25
C LEU A 403 -33.32 117.03 153.34
N ASN A 404 -34.33 116.21 153.60
CA ASN A 404 -35.30 116.44 154.66
C ASN A 404 -34.65 116.46 156.05
N ALA A 405 -33.69 115.56 156.30
CA ALA A 405 -32.92 115.53 157.54
C ALA A 405 -32.00 116.76 157.69
N ALA A 406 -31.39 117.25 156.61
CA ALA A 406 -30.57 118.46 156.62
C ALA A 406 -31.42 119.72 156.89
N ILE A 407 -32.65 119.78 156.34
CA ILE A 407 -33.61 120.85 156.63
C ILE A 407 -34.01 120.84 158.10
N GLU A 408 -34.38 119.68 158.66
CA GLU A 408 -34.83 119.58 160.05
C GLU A 408 -33.67 119.79 161.04
N ALA A 409 -32.44 119.41 160.68
CA ALA A 409 -31.24 119.71 161.44
C ALA A 409 -30.87 121.21 161.42
N ALA A 410 -31.09 121.91 160.29
CA ALA A 410 -30.98 123.37 160.23
C ALA A 410 -32.06 124.07 161.08
N ARG A 411 -33.23 123.45 161.22
CA ARG A 411 -34.36 123.94 162.03
C ARG A 411 -34.12 123.83 163.53
N ALA A 412 -33.34 122.84 163.99
CA ALA A 412 -32.98 122.62 165.39
C ALA A 412 -31.85 123.54 165.92
N GLY A 413 -31.36 124.50 165.12
CA GLY A 413 -30.39 125.52 165.55
C GLY A 413 -29.04 124.96 166.02
N GLU A 414 -28.46 125.53 167.10
CA GLU A 414 -27.14 125.14 167.63
C GLU A 414 -27.03 123.64 167.98
N HIS A 415 -28.13 122.99 168.38
CA HIS A 415 -28.16 121.56 168.73
C HIS A 415 -28.18 120.63 167.50
N GLY A 416 -28.56 121.12 166.31
CA GLY A 416 -28.66 120.35 165.08
C GLY A 416 -27.41 120.36 164.19
N LYS A 417 -26.40 121.18 164.51
CA LYS A 417 -25.18 121.35 163.69
C LYS A 417 -24.47 120.04 163.34
N GLY A 418 -24.33 119.12 164.31
CA GLY A 418 -23.72 117.81 164.07
C GLY A 418 -24.54 116.92 163.12
N PHE A 419 -25.87 116.96 163.26
CA PHE A 419 -26.79 116.21 162.40
C PHE A 419 -26.89 116.79 160.99
N ALA A 420 -26.81 118.11 160.84
CA ALA A 420 -26.84 118.78 159.54
C ALA A 420 -25.63 118.39 158.68
N VAL A 421 -24.44 118.29 159.30
CA VAL A 421 -23.22 117.83 158.63
C VAL A 421 -23.36 116.38 158.17
N VAL A 422 -23.88 115.48 159.02
CA VAL A 422 -24.12 114.08 158.65
C VAL A 422 -25.17 113.96 157.54
N ALA A 423 -26.27 114.71 157.62
CA ALA A 423 -27.32 114.69 156.61
C ALA A 423 -26.82 115.21 155.24
N ASP A 424 -26.03 116.28 155.20
CA ASP A 424 -25.45 116.77 153.95
C ASP A 424 -24.37 115.81 153.39
N GLU A 425 -23.67 115.07 154.25
CA GLU A 425 -22.73 114.01 153.83
C GLU A 425 -23.48 112.79 153.25
N VAL A 426 -24.60 112.38 153.85
CA VAL A 426 -25.47 111.32 153.30
C VAL A 426 -26.11 111.76 151.99
N ARG A 427 -26.50 113.04 151.86
CA ARG A 427 -27.03 113.62 150.61
C ARG A 427 -25.99 113.53 149.49
N LYS A 428 -24.76 113.99 149.75
CA LYS A 428 -23.65 113.86 148.79
C LYS A 428 -23.32 112.41 148.45
N LEU A 429 -23.39 111.49 149.42
CA LEU A 429 -23.16 110.07 149.19
C LEU A 429 -24.27 109.45 148.32
N ALA A 430 -25.52 109.84 148.54
CA ALA A 430 -26.66 109.41 147.75
C ALA A 430 -26.62 109.97 146.32
N GLU A 431 -26.24 111.24 146.15
CA GLU A 431 -26.00 111.86 144.84
C GLU A 431 -24.86 111.17 144.09
N ARG A 432 -23.74 110.86 144.77
CA ARG A 432 -22.65 110.06 144.20
C ARG A 432 -23.08 108.64 143.86
N SER A 433 -23.94 108.02 144.68
CA SER A 433 -24.47 106.69 144.42
C SER A 433 -25.36 106.69 143.18
N SER A 434 -26.25 107.69 143.03
CA SER A 434 -27.10 107.89 141.85
C SER A 434 -26.28 108.12 140.57
N LEU A 435 -25.25 108.97 140.63
CA LEU A 435 -24.35 109.16 139.49
C LEU A 435 -23.64 107.87 139.10
N ALA A 436 -23.14 107.11 140.08
CA ALA A 436 -22.48 105.82 139.83
C ALA A 436 -23.45 104.76 139.28
N THR A 437 -24.70 104.69 139.76
CA THR A 437 -25.72 103.77 139.21
C THR A 437 -26.15 104.13 137.80
N LYS A 438 -26.20 105.43 137.44
CA LYS A 438 -26.40 105.85 136.04
C LYS A 438 -25.25 105.42 135.13
N GLU A 439 -24.00 105.54 135.58
CA GLU A 439 -22.84 105.03 134.84
C GLU A 439 -22.90 103.51 134.66
N ILE A 440 -23.22 102.77 135.72
CA ILE A 440 -23.42 101.30 135.64
C ILE A 440 -24.59 100.96 134.71
N GLY A 441 -25.70 101.70 134.75
CA GLY A 441 -26.82 101.52 133.85
C GLY A 441 -26.43 101.71 132.38
N GLY A 442 -25.60 102.70 132.08
CA GLY A 442 -25.00 102.90 130.77
C GLY A 442 -24.10 101.72 130.34
N LEU A 443 -23.28 101.21 131.24
CA LEU A 443 -22.44 100.02 130.98
C LEU A 443 -23.30 98.76 130.73
N ILE A 444 -24.34 98.53 131.52
CA ILE A 444 -25.27 97.40 131.34
C ILE A 444 -26.01 97.52 130.00
N SER A 445 -26.48 98.71 129.63
CA SER A 445 -27.09 98.95 128.33
C SER A 445 -26.11 98.65 127.18
N GLY A 446 -24.83 99.04 127.33
CA GLY A 446 -23.76 98.70 126.39
C GLY A 446 -23.49 97.19 126.30
N ILE A 447 -23.50 96.47 127.43
CA ILE A 447 -23.35 95.01 127.49
C ILE A 447 -24.54 94.34 126.79
N LEU A 448 -25.78 94.75 127.07
CA LEU A 448 -26.97 94.19 126.42
C LEU A 448 -26.95 94.39 124.90
N LYS A 449 -26.51 95.56 124.44
CA LYS A 449 -26.29 95.81 123.01
C LYS A 449 -25.24 94.86 122.42
N THR A 450 -24.10 94.72 123.08
CA THR A 450 -23.02 93.83 122.64
C THR A 450 -23.44 92.35 122.62
N VAL A 451 -24.24 91.92 123.61
CA VAL A 451 -24.81 90.57 123.66
C VAL A 451 -25.75 90.33 122.48
N SER A 452 -26.63 91.29 122.18
CA SER A 452 -27.53 91.19 121.01
C SER A 452 -26.74 91.07 119.69
N GLU A 453 -25.71 91.90 119.51
CA GLU A 453 -24.81 91.83 118.36
C GLU A 453 -24.07 90.48 118.29
N ALA A 454 -23.61 89.95 119.43
CA ALA A 454 -22.93 88.65 119.50
C ALA A 454 -23.86 87.47 119.19
N VAL A 455 -25.10 87.47 119.69
CA VAL A 455 -26.10 86.44 119.35
C VAL A 455 -26.39 86.45 117.86
N LYS A 456 -26.61 87.64 117.27
CA LYS A 456 -26.85 87.78 115.83
C LYS A 456 -25.68 87.25 115.01
N ALA A 457 -24.44 87.57 115.39
CA ALA A 457 -23.24 87.05 114.72
C ALA A 457 -23.11 85.53 114.84
N MET A 458 -23.53 84.93 115.97
CA MET A 458 -23.53 83.47 116.14
C MET A 458 -24.63 82.78 115.31
N GLU A 459 -25.81 83.39 115.19
CA GLU A 459 -26.87 82.90 114.29
C GLU A 459 -26.44 82.94 112.82
N GLU A 460 -25.85 84.05 112.38
CA GLU A 460 -25.26 84.19 111.04
C GLU A 460 -24.15 83.15 110.83
N GLY A 461 -23.25 82.96 111.80
CA GLY A 461 -22.20 81.94 111.74
C GLY A 461 -22.74 80.50 111.69
N SER A 462 -23.79 80.19 112.43
CA SER A 462 -24.47 78.89 112.38
C SER A 462 -25.07 78.61 111.01
N LYS A 463 -25.67 79.62 110.38
CA LYS A 463 -26.22 79.54 109.02
C LYS A 463 -25.14 79.31 107.97
N GLU A 464 -23.99 80.00 108.08
CA GLU A 464 -22.84 79.78 107.19
C GLU A 464 -22.26 78.37 107.34
N VAL A 465 -22.20 77.82 108.57
CA VAL A 465 -21.78 76.43 108.79
C VAL A 465 -22.77 75.45 108.17
N GLU A 466 -24.07 75.70 108.25
CA GLU A 466 -25.09 74.87 107.61
C GLU A 466 -24.98 74.87 106.08
N LEU A 467 -24.73 76.03 105.48
CA LEU A 467 -24.39 76.14 104.06
C LEU A 467 -23.13 75.33 103.72
N GLY A 468 -22.08 75.45 104.55
CA GLY A 468 -20.85 74.67 104.41
C GLY A 468 -21.07 73.15 104.46
N VAL A 469 -21.96 72.67 105.32
CA VAL A 469 -22.37 71.25 105.38
C VAL A 469 -23.04 70.83 104.08
N ILE A 470 -23.96 71.63 103.54
CA ILE A 470 -24.65 71.32 102.28
C ILE A 470 -23.65 71.23 101.12
N THR A 471 -22.75 72.21 100.98
CA THR A 471 -21.73 72.23 99.93
C THR A 471 -20.74 71.07 100.05
N ALA A 472 -20.29 70.75 101.28
CA ALA A 472 -19.41 69.60 101.52
C ALA A 472 -20.12 68.29 101.16
N ASN A 473 -21.40 68.14 101.51
CA ASN A 473 -22.17 66.95 101.14
C ASN A 473 -22.32 66.79 99.63
N GLN A 474 -22.57 67.89 98.90
CA GLN A 474 -22.60 67.88 97.43
C GLN A 474 -21.26 67.45 96.83
N ALA A 475 -20.14 67.93 97.38
CA ALA A 475 -18.80 67.49 96.96
C ALA A 475 -18.58 65.99 97.21
N GLY A 476 -19.08 65.46 98.34
CA GLY A 476 -19.05 64.03 98.66
C GLY A 476 -19.82 63.19 97.64
N THR A 477 -21.02 63.62 97.26
CA THR A 477 -21.82 62.97 96.20
C THR A 477 -21.07 62.96 94.87
N ALA A 478 -20.51 64.10 94.44
CA ALA A 478 -19.75 64.19 93.20
C ALA A 478 -18.53 63.25 93.19
N LEU A 479 -17.83 63.10 94.32
CA LEU A 479 -16.72 62.14 94.46
C LEU A 479 -17.20 60.68 94.38
N SER A 480 -18.38 60.36 94.92
CA SER A 480 -18.99 59.03 94.78
C SER A 480 -19.36 58.71 93.33
N GLU A 481 -19.85 59.69 92.58
CA GLU A 481 -20.14 59.56 91.15
C GLU A 481 -18.85 59.32 90.35
N ILE A 482 -17.77 60.05 90.65
CA ILE A 482 -16.45 59.84 90.04
C ILE A 482 -15.92 58.44 90.33
N LEU A 483 -16.05 57.94 91.56
CA LEU A 483 -15.62 56.59 91.92
C LEU A 483 -16.36 55.54 91.08
N THR A 484 -17.69 55.66 91.00
CA THR A 484 -18.52 54.73 90.21
C THR A 484 -18.15 54.78 88.73
N ALA A 485 -17.92 55.98 88.17
CA ALA A 485 -17.49 56.16 86.79
C ALA A 485 -16.10 55.54 86.54
N ALA A 486 -15.15 55.74 87.44
CA ALA A 486 -13.80 55.19 87.33
C ALA A 486 -13.81 53.65 87.35
N GLU A 487 -14.61 53.03 88.23
CA GLU A 487 -14.78 51.57 88.28
C GLU A 487 -15.44 51.03 87.00
N ALA A 488 -16.45 51.73 86.47
CA ALA A 488 -17.07 51.37 85.20
C ALA A 488 -16.08 51.42 84.02
N VAL A 489 -15.23 52.45 83.95
CA VAL A 489 -14.17 52.56 82.92
C VAL A 489 -13.13 51.45 83.10
N ASN A 490 -12.75 51.11 84.33
CA ASN A 490 -11.83 50.01 84.60
C ASN A 490 -12.39 48.67 84.07
N LYS A 491 -13.68 48.39 84.34
CA LYS A 491 -14.37 47.21 83.79
C LYS A 491 -14.39 47.20 82.26
N GLN A 492 -14.65 48.34 81.63
CA GLN A 492 -14.67 48.45 80.17
C GLN A 492 -13.28 48.17 79.56
N ALA A 493 -12.22 48.62 80.22
CA ALA A 493 -10.85 48.36 79.78
C ALA A 493 -10.48 46.87 79.89
N THR A 494 -10.94 46.16 80.93
CA THR A 494 -10.79 44.69 81.02
C THR A 494 -11.47 43.97 79.85
N LEU A 495 -12.72 44.33 79.52
CA LEU A 495 -13.44 43.76 78.37
C LEU A 495 -12.74 44.06 77.03
N ALA A 496 -12.14 45.25 76.89
CA ALA A 496 -11.32 45.59 75.73
C ALA A 496 -10.07 44.70 75.64
N GLY A 497 -9.42 44.42 76.78
CA GLY A 497 -8.31 43.47 76.87
C GLY A 497 -8.70 42.06 76.43
N GLU A 498 -9.82 41.54 76.91
CA GLU A 498 -10.36 40.24 76.50
C GLU A 498 -10.69 40.19 75.00
N ALA A 499 -11.27 41.27 74.45
CA ALA A 499 -11.54 41.39 73.02
C ALA A 499 -10.24 41.36 72.20
N THR A 500 -9.20 42.10 72.62
CA THR A 500 -7.88 42.05 71.96
C THR A 500 -7.25 40.65 72.01
N GLY A 501 -7.43 39.91 73.10
CA GLY A 501 -6.98 38.52 73.20
C GLY A 501 -7.64 37.61 72.17
N ARG A 502 -8.96 37.73 71.97
CA ARG A 502 -9.67 36.99 70.91
C ARG A 502 -9.26 37.43 69.51
N MET A 503 -9.06 38.73 69.28
CA MET A 503 -8.59 39.24 67.99
C MET A 503 -7.18 38.71 67.65
N LYS A 504 -6.31 38.54 68.65
CA LYS A 504 -4.98 37.96 68.45
C LYS A 504 -5.07 36.53 67.92
N ILE A 505 -5.90 35.68 68.53
CA ILE A 505 -6.10 34.29 68.09
C ILE A 505 -6.64 34.26 66.65
N ALA A 506 -7.65 35.08 66.34
CA ALA A 506 -8.20 35.17 64.98
C ALA A 506 -7.16 35.67 63.95
N SER A 507 -6.25 36.56 64.36
CA SER A 507 -5.16 37.02 63.51
C SER A 507 -4.13 35.91 63.24
N GLU A 508 -3.82 35.06 64.23
CA GLU A 508 -2.95 33.89 64.07
C GLU A 508 -3.58 32.85 63.13
N GLU A 509 -4.89 32.62 63.23
CA GLU A 509 -5.63 31.77 62.30
C GLU A 509 -5.62 32.34 60.87
N LEU A 510 -5.75 33.66 60.71
CA LEU A 510 -5.62 34.32 59.41
C LEU A 510 -4.25 34.11 58.78
N VAL A 511 -3.16 34.19 59.56
CA VAL A 511 -1.80 33.90 59.05
C VAL A 511 -1.74 32.47 58.50
N SER A 512 -2.22 31.48 59.26
CA SER A 512 -2.22 30.08 58.82
C SER A 512 -3.07 29.84 57.56
N ALA A 513 -4.21 30.53 57.44
CA ALA A 513 -5.05 30.46 56.25
C ALA A 513 -4.34 31.07 55.02
N VAL A 514 -3.62 32.18 55.21
CA VAL A 514 -2.83 32.84 54.16
C VAL A 514 -1.69 31.94 53.69
N ASP A 515 -0.98 31.27 54.59
CA ASP A 515 0.07 30.30 54.25
C ASP A 515 -0.49 29.14 53.41
N SER A 516 -1.66 28.63 53.78
CA SER A 516 -2.34 27.56 53.04
C SER A 516 -2.74 28.01 51.63
N VAL A 517 -3.23 29.24 51.48
CA VAL A 517 -3.57 29.82 50.17
C VAL A 517 -2.30 30.02 49.34
N SER A 518 -1.18 30.40 49.95
CA SER A 518 0.12 30.51 49.27
C SER A 518 0.60 29.17 48.71
N ALA A 519 0.47 28.08 49.47
CA ALA A 519 0.81 26.74 49.01
C ALA A 519 -0.05 26.32 47.79
N ILE A 520 -1.35 26.62 47.81
CA ILE A 520 -2.25 26.36 46.68
C ILE A 520 -1.84 27.16 45.43
N VAL A 521 -1.37 28.40 45.61
CA VAL A 521 -0.87 29.22 44.48
C VAL A 521 0.37 28.58 43.84
N GLU A 522 1.30 28.08 44.65
CA GLU A 522 2.48 27.36 44.15
C GLU A 522 2.09 26.09 43.39
N GLU A 523 1.17 25.29 43.96
CA GLU A 523 0.64 24.07 43.32
C GLU A 523 -0.09 24.37 41.99
N ASN A 524 -0.92 25.40 41.95
CA ASN A 524 -1.59 25.83 40.72
C ASN A 524 -0.58 26.27 39.66
N THR A 525 0.48 26.98 40.05
CA THR A 525 1.53 27.41 39.13
C THR A 525 2.24 26.21 38.53
N ALA A 526 2.68 25.25 39.35
CA ALA A 526 3.33 24.02 38.90
C ALA A 526 2.42 23.18 37.99
N SER A 527 1.15 23.01 38.37
CA SER A 527 0.16 22.28 37.56
C SER A 527 -0.06 22.94 36.20
N THR A 528 -0.01 24.27 36.15
CA THR A 528 -0.19 25.03 34.91
C THR A 528 1.00 24.90 33.98
N GLU A 529 2.23 24.86 34.52
CA GLU A 529 3.44 24.57 33.75
C GLU A 529 3.41 23.14 33.16
N GLU A 530 2.99 22.15 33.95
CA GLU A 530 2.85 20.76 33.49
C GLU A 530 1.77 20.63 32.40
N MET A 531 0.61 21.27 32.59
CA MET A 531 -0.44 21.31 31.58
C MET A 531 0.02 21.98 30.28
N ALA A 532 0.84 23.04 30.35
CA ALA A 532 1.39 23.70 29.17
C ALA A 532 2.33 22.77 28.40
N ALA A 533 3.19 22.02 29.10
CA ALA A 533 4.05 21.01 28.51
C ALA A 533 3.23 19.91 27.81
N ASN A 534 2.22 19.35 28.50
CA ASN A 534 1.34 18.32 27.95
C ASN A 534 0.54 18.83 26.73
N SER A 535 0.05 20.07 26.77
CA SER A 535 -0.62 20.72 25.63
C SER A 535 0.28 20.80 24.39
N THR A 536 1.56 21.08 24.61
CA THR A 536 2.57 21.11 23.55
C THR A 536 2.82 19.72 22.97
N GLU A 537 2.93 18.69 23.80
CA GLU A 537 3.07 17.30 23.33
C GLU A 537 1.86 16.83 22.51
N VAL A 538 0.64 17.16 22.96
CA VAL A 538 -0.58 16.81 22.22
C VAL A 538 -0.62 17.54 20.88
N THR A 539 -0.22 18.82 20.82
CA THR A 539 -0.10 19.56 19.54
C THR A 539 0.85 18.84 18.58
N GLN A 540 2.02 18.39 19.04
CA GLN A 540 2.96 17.63 18.21
C GLN A 540 2.37 16.28 17.74
N ALA A 541 1.62 15.60 18.60
CA ALA A 541 0.94 14.36 18.23
C ALA A 541 -0.11 14.59 17.13
N ILE A 542 -0.88 15.68 17.22
CA ILE A 542 -1.86 16.10 16.21
C ILE A 542 -1.19 16.35 14.87
N GLU A 543 -0.06 17.05 14.83
CA GLU A 543 0.71 17.30 13.61
C GLU A 543 1.16 15.99 12.95
N ARG A 544 1.67 15.02 13.73
CA ARG A 544 2.05 13.70 13.22
C ARG A 544 0.87 12.90 12.68
N ILE A 545 -0.29 12.97 13.35
CA ILE A 545 -1.50 12.28 12.87
C ILE A 545 -1.98 12.92 11.57
N ALA A 546 -1.94 14.25 11.47
CA ALA A 546 -2.29 14.97 10.25
C ALA A 546 -1.39 14.54 9.06
N SER A 547 -0.07 14.48 9.27
CA SER A 547 0.84 14.03 8.20
C SER A 547 0.59 12.59 7.77
N VAL A 548 0.28 11.69 8.72
CA VAL A 548 -0.09 10.29 8.39
C VAL A 548 -1.42 10.21 7.65
N SER A 549 -2.39 11.07 7.98
CA SER A 549 -3.66 11.15 7.25
C SER A 549 -3.48 11.64 5.81
N GLU A 550 -2.55 12.57 5.57
CA GLU A 550 -2.17 13.00 4.21
C GLU A 550 -1.50 11.86 3.43
N GLU A 551 -0.55 11.15 4.06
CA GLU A 551 0.11 9.98 3.46
C GLU A 551 -0.89 8.86 3.12
N ASN A 552 -1.82 8.56 4.03
CA ASN A 552 -2.89 7.58 3.77
C ASN A 552 -3.77 7.99 2.59
N SER A 553 -4.08 9.29 2.45
CA SER A 553 -4.88 9.79 1.34
C SER A 553 -4.17 9.58 0.00
N ALA A 554 -2.86 9.85 -0.06
CA ALA A 554 -2.05 9.56 -1.25
C ALA A 554 -1.99 8.05 -1.54
N ALA A 555 -1.84 7.21 -0.51
CA ALA A 555 -1.83 5.76 -0.66
C ALA A 555 -3.18 5.22 -1.17
N ILE A 556 -4.30 5.78 -0.72
CA ILE A 556 -5.66 5.47 -1.21
C ILE A 556 -5.76 5.76 -2.70
N GLU A 557 -5.32 6.93 -3.16
CA GLU A 557 -5.34 7.30 -4.57
C GLU A 557 -4.53 6.30 -5.42
N GLN A 558 -3.34 5.94 -4.95
CA GLN A 558 -2.47 4.98 -5.63
C GLN A 558 -3.10 3.59 -5.71
N VAL A 559 -3.63 3.06 -4.61
CA VAL A 559 -4.24 1.72 -4.59
C VAL A 559 -5.54 1.72 -5.41
N SER A 560 -6.31 2.81 -5.41
CA SER A 560 -7.49 2.94 -6.27
C SER A 560 -7.12 2.86 -7.75
N ALA A 561 -6.08 3.58 -8.18
CA ALA A 561 -5.58 3.51 -9.54
C ALA A 561 -5.10 2.09 -9.91
N SER A 562 -4.35 1.43 -9.03
CA SER A 562 -3.92 0.04 -9.26
C SER A 562 -5.09 -0.95 -9.31
N ALA A 563 -6.15 -0.73 -8.53
CA ALA A 563 -7.35 -1.55 -8.58
C ALA A 563 -8.13 -1.36 -9.89
N GLU A 564 -8.20 -0.14 -10.42
CA GLU A 564 -8.77 0.14 -11.74
C GLU A 564 -7.97 -0.53 -12.86
N GLU A 565 -6.64 -0.42 -12.86
CA GLU A 565 -5.76 -1.11 -13.81
C GLU A 565 -5.93 -2.64 -13.72
N MET A 566 -5.95 -3.21 -12.52
CA MET A 566 -6.14 -4.64 -12.31
C MET A 566 -7.50 -5.11 -12.82
N SER A 567 -8.56 -4.32 -12.64
CA SER A 567 -9.89 -4.63 -13.15
C SER A 567 -9.88 -4.69 -14.68
N ALA A 568 -9.25 -3.71 -15.34
CA ALA A 568 -9.11 -3.71 -16.81
C ALA A 568 -8.31 -4.93 -17.29
N GLN A 569 -7.24 -5.29 -16.58
CA GLN A 569 -6.40 -6.43 -16.93
C GLN A 569 -7.13 -7.77 -16.74
N VAL A 570 -8.00 -7.88 -15.72
CA VAL A 570 -8.87 -9.05 -15.53
C VAL A 570 -9.86 -9.19 -16.69
N GLU A 571 -10.47 -8.11 -17.16
CA GLU A 571 -11.36 -8.14 -18.32
C GLU A 571 -10.61 -8.61 -19.58
N GLU A 572 -9.39 -8.10 -19.81
CA GLU A 572 -8.55 -8.50 -20.94
C GLU A 572 -8.13 -9.97 -20.89
N VAL A 573 -7.71 -10.47 -19.72
CA VAL A 573 -7.36 -11.89 -19.54
C VAL A 573 -8.58 -12.78 -19.72
N THR A 574 -9.75 -12.36 -19.24
CA THR A 574 -11.01 -13.09 -19.43
C THR A 574 -11.37 -13.18 -20.91
N ALA A 575 -11.26 -12.07 -21.65
CA ALA A 575 -11.48 -12.05 -23.09
C ALA A 575 -10.47 -12.93 -23.86
N SER A 576 -9.20 -12.89 -23.45
CA SER A 576 -8.14 -13.72 -24.04
C SER A 576 -8.36 -15.21 -23.77
N ALA A 577 -8.76 -15.57 -22.55
CA ALA A 577 -9.11 -16.93 -22.18
C ALA A 577 -10.29 -17.44 -23.01
N GLN A 578 -11.33 -16.62 -23.22
CA GLN A 578 -12.45 -16.97 -24.09
C GLN A 578 -11.99 -17.18 -25.54
N SER A 579 -11.14 -16.30 -26.07
CA SER A 579 -10.59 -16.45 -27.42
C SER A 579 -9.76 -17.74 -27.59
N LEU A 580 -8.95 -18.10 -26.59
CA LEU A 580 -8.22 -19.37 -26.58
C LEU A 580 -9.16 -20.58 -26.54
N ALA A 581 -10.25 -20.52 -25.77
CA ALA A 581 -11.28 -21.55 -25.74
C ALA A 581 -11.98 -21.70 -27.10
N ASP A 582 -12.28 -20.59 -27.77
CA ASP A 582 -12.90 -20.58 -29.09
C ASP A 582 -11.96 -21.17 -30.16
N MET A 583 -10.67 -20.83 -30.13
CA MET A 583 -9.67 -21.43 -31.01
C MET A 583 -9.51 -22.92 -30.78
N ALA A 584 -9.48 -23.35 -29.51
CA ALA A 584 -9.38 -24.76 -29.15
C ALA A 584 -10.60 -25.55 -29.67
N LYS A 585 -11.79 -24.97 -29.56
CA LYS A 585 -13.01 -25.53 -30.14
C LYS A 585 -12.94 -25.61 -31.67
N LEU A 586 -12.45 -24.57 -32.34
CA LEU A 586 -12.26 -24.58 -33.79
C LEU A 586 -11.28 -25.68 -34.22
N LEU A 587 -10.18 -25.87 -33.48
CA LEU A 587 -9.23 -26.96 -33.72
C LEU A 587 -9.88 -28.32 -33.56
N GLN A 588 -10.74 -28.52 -32.55
CA GLN A 588 -11.52 -29.76 -32.42
C GLN A 588 -12.47 -29.97 -33.59
N GLU A 589 -13.13 -28.93 -34.09
CA GLU A 589 -14.00 -29.01 -35.26
C GLU A 589 -13.22 -29.38 -36.54
N VAL A 590 -12.00 -28.87 -36.71
CA VAL A 590 -11.11 -29.23 -37.82
C VAL A 590 -10.64 -30.68 -37.69
N VAL A 591 -10.23 -31.11 -36.48
CA VAL A 591 -9.86 -32.50 -36.20
C VAL A 591 -11.02 -33.46 -36.46
N ALA A 592 -12.25 -33.06 -36.13
CA ALA A 592 -13.45 -33.88 -36.33
C ALA A 592 -13.79 -34.15 -37.81
N GLN A 593 -13.18 -33.42 -38.76
CA GLN A 593 -13.29 -33.72 -40.18
C GLN A 593 -12.51 -34.99 -40.56
N PHE A 594 -11.56 -35.43 -39.72
CA PHE A 594 -10.82 -36.66 -39.91
C PHE A 594 -11.47 -37.81 -39.14
N LYS A 595 -11.62 -38.96 -39.80
CA LYS A 595 -12.01 -40.21 -39.13
C LYS A 595 -10.75 -40.87 -38.60
N LEU A 596 -10.70 -41.05 -37.29
CA LEU A 596 -9.59 -41.66 -36.59
C LEU A 596 -10.01 -43.02 -36.07
N THR A 597 -9.05 -43.93 -35.96
CA THR A 597 -9.26 -45.21 -35.30
C THR A 597 -9.45 -44.94 -33.80
N ALA A 598 -10.54 -45.47 -33.24
CA ALA A 598 -10.98 -45.17 -31.88
C ALA A 598 -10.01 -45.67 -30.80
#